data_AF-A0A665TKY1-F1
#
_entry.id   AF-A0A665TKY1-F1
#
_cell.length_a   1.000
_cell.length_b   1.000
_cell.length_c   1.000
_cell.angle_alpha   90.00
_cell.angle_beta   90.00
_cell.angle_gamma   90.00
#
_symmetry.space_group_name_H-M   'P 1'
#
loop_
_entity.id
_entity.type
_entity.pdbx_description
1 polymer ?
#
loop_
_entity_poly.entity_id
_entity_poly.type
_entity_poly.pdbx_seq_one_letter_code
_entity_poly.pdbx_strand_id
1 'polypeptide(L)'
;PGLKKLHIDQICNGQCSVYSVVLSELAVRLARLTPTMSDQTLDYFLSLMRISRRDAAEVTWAHAVNSRRKLEDTLTGPTHMMEADIIMRGCDPKEPIMAHPPDTDSDITLKEWLEEVKAHDKGIKLDFKSLEAVSPSLAVLEGVLTDLSRPVWINADILSGPGGQARPLEPQAFLSAATILPPRTVLSLGWTTGWTAGTDNPGYDWEMVHGMEEICRTVKNPVTFPVRAALLAQSFPQLRWLLQQSDRYTLTVWTGQNDSYTLQDFLPYKQEIDSSKIYYDLSDC
;
A
#
# COMPACT_ATOMS: atom_id res chain seq x y z
N PRO A 1 -8.53 -6.49 70.49
CA PRO A 1 -7.46 -6.26 69.49
C PRO A 1 -7.86 -6.51 68.01
N GLY A 2 -9.09 -6.94 67.71
CA GLY A 2 -9.52 -7.37 66.36
C GLY A 2 -10.52 -6.45 65.65
N LEU A 3 -10.23 -5.15 65.47
CA LEU A 3 -11.08 -4.27 64.65
C LEU A 3 -10.35 -3.27 63.76
N LYS A 4 -9.02 -3.33 63.65
CA LYS A 4 -8.23 -2.43 62.78
C LYS A 4 -7.70 -3.07 61.48
N LYS A 5 -8.00 -4.35 61.21
CA LYS A 5 -7.45 -5.06 60.03
C LYS A 5 -8.40 -5.16 58.83
N LEU A 6 -9.70 -4.91 58.99
CA LEU A 6 -10.67 -5.02 57.89
C LEU A 6 -10.82 -3.75 57.02
N HIS A 7 -10.27 -2.61 57.44
CA HIS A 7 -10.49 -1.33 56.74
C HIS A 7 -9.33 -0.91 55.82
N ILE A 8 -8.24 -1.67 55.78
CA ILE A 8 -7.08 -1.39 54.92
C ILE A 8 -7.10 -2.26 53.65
N ASP A 9 -7.59 -3.50 53.74
CA ASP A 9 -7.63 -4.42 52.59
C ASP A 9 -8.74 -4.09 51.56
N GLN A 10 -9.79 -3.35 51.95
CA GLN A 10 -10.83 -2.88 51.02
C GLN A 10 -10.47 -1.59 50.28
N ILE A 11 -9.50 -0.80 50.78
CA ILE A 11 -9.05 0.43 50.13
C ILE A 11 -8.01 0.12 49.05
N CYS A 12 -7.15 -0.88 49.28
CA CYS A 12 -6.12 -1.30 48.32
C CYS A 12 -6.70 -1.98 47.06
N ASN A 13 -7.79 -2.76 47.16
CA ASN A 13 -8.38 -3.44 46.00
C ASN A 13 -9.22 -2.50 45.11
N GLY A 14 -9.87 -1.49 45.68
CA GLY A 14 -10.61 -0.47 44.91
C GLY A 14 -9.69 0.51 44.19
N GLN A 15 -8.61 0.96 44.85
CA GLN A 15 -7.65 1.86 44.21
C GLN A 15 -6.88 1.15 43.09
N CYS A 16 -6.42 -0.09 43.28
CA CYS A 16 -5.66 -0.81 42.24
C CYS A 16 -6.48 -1.06 40.96
N SER A 17 -7.78 -1.33 41.09
CA SER A 17 -8.70 -1.47 39.96
C SER A 17 -8.93 -0.14 39.22
N VAL A 18 -9.13 0.97 39.95
CA VAL A 18 -9.33 2.29 39.33
C VAL A 18 -8.03 2.78 38.68
N TYR A 19 -6.86 2.59 39.29
CA TYR A 19 -5.58 2.91 38.65
C TYR A 19 -5.33 2.06 37.40
N SER A 20 -5.71 0.77 37.40
CA SER A 20 -5.62 -0.10 36.22
C SER A 20 -6.53 0.38 35.07
N VAL A 21 -7.78 0.76 35.38
CA VAL A 21 -8.73 1.28 34.39
C VAL A 21 -8.33 2.67 33.89
N VAL A 22 -7.83 3.55 34.77
CA VAL A 22 -7.34 4.88 34.38
C VAL A 22 -6.06 4.77 33.55
N LEU A 23 -5.15 3.86 33.90
CA LEU A 23 -3.94 3.59 33.09
C LEU A 23 -4.30 2.97 31.74
N SER A 24 -5.31 2.10 31.65
CA SER A 24 -5.77 1.54 30.38
C SER A 24 -6.50 2.58 29.52
N GLU A 25 -7.32 3.45 30.12
CA GLU A 25 -7.95 4.57 29.41
C GLU A 25 -6.94 5.62 28.98
N LEU A 26 -5.92 5.92 29.79
CA LEU A 26 -4.81 6.78 29.41
C LEU A 26 -3.94 6.13 28.33
N ALA A 27 -3.69 4.82 28.39
CA ALA A 27 -2.97 4.10 27.34
C ALA A 27 -3.76 4.07 26.03
N VAL A 28 -5.08 3.89 26.07
CA VAL A 28 -5.99 3.98 24.92
C VAL A 28 -6.06 5.41 24.38
N ARG A 29 -6.10 6.43 25.25
CA ARG A 29 -6.04 7.85 24.86
C ARG A 29 -4.67 8.23 24.31
N LEU A 30 -3.58 7.72 24.87
CA LEU A 30 -2.22 7.92 24.37
C LEU A 30 -1.99 7.21 23.04
N ALA A 31 -2.56 6.00 22.83
CA ALA A 31 -2.57 5.31 21.54
C ALA A 31 -3.41 6.06 20.48
N ARG A 32 -4.42 6.84 20.90
CA ARG A 32 -5.16 7.76 20.02
C ARG A 32 -4.43 9.09 19.79
N LEU A 33 -3.43 9.43 20.61
CA LEU A 33 -2.62 10.66 20.51
C LEU A 33 -1.29 10.41 19.80
N THR A 34 -0.83 9.17 19.70
CA THR A 34 0.17 8.78 18.70
C THR A 34 -0.51 8.83 17.34
N PRO A 35 -0.04 9.65 16.38
CA PRO A 35 -0.53 9.54 15.02
C PRO A 35 -0.33 8.09 14.60
N THR A 36 -1.43 7.39 14.31
CA THR A 36 -1.37 6.03 13.83
C THR A 36 -0.51 6.05 12.57
N MET A 37 0.68 5.42 12.64
CA MET A 37 1.55 5.27 11.47
C MET A 37 1.01 4.22 10.49
N SER A 38 -0.25 3.85 10.63
CA SER A 38 -0.95 2.89 9.80
C SER A 38 -1.57 3.58 8.61
N ASP A 39 -1.66 2.83 7.52
CA ASP A 39 -2.45 3.19 6.34
C ASP A 39 -3.88 3.64 6.71
N GLN A 40 -4.30 4.78 6.15
CA GLN A 40 -5.60 5.43 6.38
C GLN A 40 -6.59 5.17 5.22
N THR A 41 -6.22 4.36 4.23
CA THR A 41 -7.03 4.09 3.03
C THR A 41 -8.41 3.55 3.39
N LEU A 42 -8.47 2.59 4.32
CA LEU A 42 -9.75 2.03 4.78
C LEU A 42 -10.58 3.08 5.54
N ASP A 43 -9.95 3.86 6.41
CA ASP A 43 -10.65 4.87 7.21
C ASP A 43 -11.25 5.96 6.32
N TYR A 44 -10.54 6.36 5.26
CA TYR A 44 -11.03 7.28 4.25
C TYR A 44 -12.30 6.72 3.56
N PHE A 45 -12.25 5.51 2.99
CA PHE A 45 -13.40 4.96 2.27
C PHE A 45 -14.56 4.57 3.20
N LEU A 46 -14.29 4.21 4.45
CA LEU A 46 -15.32 4.03 5.48
C LEU A 46 -16.03 5.34 5.81
N SER A 47 -15.28 6.44 5.97
CA SER A 47 -15.86 7.76 6.28
C SER A 47 -16.82 8.26 5.19
N LEU A 48 -16.60 7.83 3.95
CA LEU A 48 -17.43 8.11 2.79
C LEU A 48 -18.53 7.06 2.55
N MET A 49 -18.66 6.05 3.42
CA MET A 49 -19.58 4.92 3.27
C MET A 49 -19.42 4.16 1.94
N ARG A 50 -18.20 4.16 1.38
CA ARG A 50 -17.90 3.47 0.12
C ARG A 50 -17.52 2.00 0.32
N ILE A 51 -17.01 1.67 1.50
CA ILE A 51 -16.87 0.30 2.00
C ILE A 51 -17.69 0.14 3.29
N SER A 52 -18.11 -1.08 3.58
CA SER A 52 -19.05 -1.39 4.67
C SER A 52 -18.37 -1.78 5.98
N ARG A 53 -17.11 -2.26 5.89
CA ARG A 53 -16.31 -2.70 7.04
C ARG A 53 -14.84 -2.44 6.76
N ARG A 54 -14.03 -2.53 7.83
CA ARG A 54 -12.57 -2.38 7.77
C ARG A 54 -11.90 -3.64 7.20
N ASP A 55 -12.22 -3.93 5.94
CA ASP A 55 -11.72 -5.05 5.15
C ASP A 55 -11.08 -4.50 3.88
N ALA A 56 -9.78 -4.77 3.70
CA ALA A 56 -9.02 -4.29 2.56
C ALA A 56 -9.44 -4.93 1.24
N ALA A 57 -10.14 -6.07 1.29
CA ALA A 57 -10.75 -6.69 0.11
C ALA A 57 -11.98 -5.93 -0.44
N GLU A 58 -12.56 -4.99 0.32
CA GLU A 58 -13.66 -4.14 -0.18
C GLU A 58 -13.16 -2.93 -0.99
N VAL A 59 -11.88 -2.60 -0.89
CA VAL A 59 -11.28 -1.56 -1.72
C VAL A 59 -11.06 -2.13 -3.12
N THR A 60 -11.74 -1.54 -4.09
CA THR A 60 -11.67 -1.93 -5.51
C THR A 60 -10.75 -1.00 -6.29
N TRP A 61 -10.10 -1.55 -7.31
CA TRP A 61 -8.99 -0.91 -8.01
C TRP A 61 -9.31 -0.80 -9.50
N ALA A 62 -8.92 0.31 -10.11
CA ALA A 62 -8.79 0.42 -11.56
C ALA A 62 -7.30 0.35 -11.90
N HIS A 63 -6.91 -0.71 -12.60
CA HIS A 63 -5.52 -0.96 -12.98
C HIS A 63 -5.15 -0.24 -14.28
N ALA A 64 -3.91 0.25 -14.40
CA ALA A 64 -3.33 0.85 -15.60
C ALA A 64 -4.21 1.93 -16.26
N VAL A 65 -4.63 2.94 -15.48
CA VAL A 65 -5.44 4.09 -15.93
C VAL A 65 -4.56 5.11 -16.68
N ASN A 66 -3.98 4.67 -17.79
CA ASN A 66 -2.89 5.36 -18.49
C ASN A 66 -3.34 6.18 -19.71
N SER A 67 -4.64 6.40 -19.90
CA SER A 67 -5.15 7.20 -21.02
C SER A 67 -6.31 8.08 -20.58
N ARG A 68 -6.51 9.19 -21.30
CA ARG A 68 -7.61 10.12 -21.01
C ARG A 68 -8.96 9.41 -21.01
N ARG A 69 -9.22 8.57 -22.01
CA ARG A 69 -10.45 7.79 -22.11
C ARG A 69 -10.66 6.89 -20.89
N LYS A 70 -9.64 6.13 -20.49
CA LYS A 70 -9.76 5.20 -19.36
C LYS A 70 -9.92 5.96 -18.04
N LEU A 71 -9.29 7.12 -17.91
CA LEU A 71 -9.50 8.02 -16.77
C LEU A 71 -10.97 8.47 -16.71
N GLU A 72 -11.53 8.99 -17.80
CA GLU A 72 -12.94 9.41 -17.86
C GLU A 72 -13.91 8.28 -17.46
N ASP A 73 -13.71 7.08 -18.02
CA ASP A 73 -14.50 5.88 -17.69
C ASP A 73 -14.37 5.53 -16.19
N THR A 74 -13.16 5.62 -15.63
CA THR A 74 -12.88 5.24 -14.25
C THR A 74 -13.39 6.24 -13.22
N LEU A 75 -13.34 7.54 -13.53
CA LEU A 75 -13.80 8.61 -12.63
C LEU A 75 -15.29 8.47 -12.32
N THR A 76 -16.08 8.08 -13.32
CA THR A 76 -17.53 7.83 -13.18
C THR A 76 -17.86 6.42 -12.68
N GLY A 77 -16.90 5.51 -12.72
CA GLY A 77 -17.05 4.12 -12.30
C GLY A 77 -17.07 3.90 -10.77
N PRO A 78 -17.37 2.67 -10.32
CA PRO A 78 -17.51 2.34 -8.90
C PRO A 78 -16.17 2.18 -8.16
N THR A 79 -15.04 2.12 -8.88
CA THR A 79 -13.71 1.86 -8.31
C THR A 79 -13.31 2.89 -7.26
N HIS A 80 -12.53 2.46 -6.27
CA HIS A 80 -12.09 3.29 -5.16
C HIS A 80 -10.71 3.90 -5.42
N MET A 81 -9.76 3.06 -5.79
CA MET A 81 -8.38 3.41 -6.07
C MET A 81 -8.13 3.38 -7.57
N MET A 82 -7.32 4.31 -8.07
CA MET A 82 -6.87 4.32 -9.46
C MET A 82 -5.36 4.21 -9.48
N GLU A 83 -4.89 3.16 -10.13
CA GLU A 83 -3.49 2.91 -10.36
C GLU A 83 -3.13 3.36 -11.79
N ALA A 84 -2.03 4.09 -11.92
CA ALA A 84 -1.51 4.53 -13.22
C ALA A 84 0.01 4.45 -13.22
N ASP A 85 0.54 3.98 -14.35
CA ASP A 85 1.96 3.83 -14.60
C ASP A 85 2.57 5.16 -15.02
N ILE A 86 3.75 5.49 -14.52
CA ILE A 86 4.45 6.74 -14.80
C ILE A 86 5.80 6.47 -15.44
N ILE A 87 6.05 7.17 -16.55
CA ILE A 87 7.37 7.34 -17.17
C ILE A 87 7.63 8.83 -17.46
N MET A 88 8.88 9.15 -17.78
CA MET A 88 9.25 10.43 -18.37
C MET A 88 9.00 10.36 -19.88
N ARG A 89 8.34 11.37 -20.47
CA ARG A 89 8.05 11.41 -21.90
C ARG A 89 9.33 11.21 -22.74
N GLY A 90 9.23 10.40 -23.79
CA GLY A 90 10.35 10.07 -24.67
C GLY A 90 10.86 11.25 -25.50
N CYS A 91 9.99 12.20 -25.83
CA CYS A 91 10.27 13.40 -26.62
C CYS A 91 10.05 14.69 -25.81
N ASP A 92 10.41 15.84 -26.40
CA ASP A 92 10.11 17.15 -25.82
C ASP A 92 8.61 17.50 -25.97
N PRO A 93 7.98 18.10 -24.95
CA PRO A 93 8.58 18.47 -23.66
C PRO A 93 8.81 17.24 -22.75
N LYS A 94 9.97 17.21 -22.08
CA LYS A 94 10.30 16.20 -21.05
C LYS A 94 9.47 16.42 -19.80
N GLU A 95 8.39 15.66 -19.67
CA GLU A 95 7.47 15.71 -18.53
C GLU A 95 6.93 14.32 -18.14
N PRO A 96 6.46 14.13 -16.89
CA PRO A 96 5.82 12.88 -16.49
C PRO A 96 4.48 12.66 -17.17
N ILE A 97 4.30 11.46 -17.70
CA ILE A 97 3.10 11.03 -18.42
C ILE A 97 2.58 9.71 -17.87
N MET A 98 1.28 9.46 -18.06
CA MET A 98 0.69 8.17 -17.67
C MET A 98 0.92 7.15 -18.77
N ALA A 99 1.92 6.29 -18.62
CA ALA A 99 2.28 5.27 -19.62
C ALA A 99 3.10 4.13 -18.99
N HIS A 100 2.95 2.95 -19.58
CA HIS A 100 3.72 1.75 -19.23
C HIS A 100 4.62 1.37 -20.42
N PRO A 101 5.91 1.04 -20.20
CA PRO A 101 6.76 0.51 -21.26
C PRO A 101 6.12 -0.69 -21.99
N PRO A 102 6.24 -0.83 -23.31
CA PRO A 102 7.21 -0.15 -24.19
C PRO A 102 6.74 1.22 -24.70
N ASP A 103 5.57 1.71 -24.27
CA ASP A 103 5.12 3.04 -24.65
C ASP A 103 6.12 4.07 -24.12
N THR A 104 6.38 5.09 -24.93
CA THR A 104 7.28 6.21 -24.59
C THR A 104 6.54 7.54 -24.59
N ASP A 105 5.23 7.50 -24.86
CA ASP A 105 4.37 8.66 -24.97
C ASP A 105 2.94 8.34 -24.51
N SER A 106 2.15 9.36 -24.17
CA SER A 106 0.75 9.22 -23.77
C SER A 106 -0.08 10.45 -24.14
N ASP A 107 -1.40 10.24 -24.30
CA ASP A 107 -2.39 11.30 -24.53
C ASP A 107 -2.74 12.10 -23.27
N ILE A 108 -2.18 11.72 -22.12
CA ILE A 108 -2.42 12.39 -20.84
C ILE A 108 -1.12 12.50 -20.01
N THR A 109 -0.85 13.73 -19.57
CA THR A 109 0.23 14.01 -18.60
C THR A 109 -0.19 13.63 -17.18
N LEU A 110 0.79 13.42 -16.30
CA LEU A 110 0.51 13.27 -14.86
C LEU A 110 -0.26 14.48 -14.30
N LYS A 111 0.10 15.70 -14.72
CA LYS A 111 -0.53 16.92 -14.24
C LYS A 111 -2.02 16.95 -14.60
N GLU A 112 -2.35 16.72 -15.87
CA GLU A 112 -3.74 16.67 -16.32
C GLU A 112 -4.52 15.58 -15.59
N TRP A 113 -3.93 14.38 -15.46
CA TRP A 113 -4.55 13.27 -14.73
C TRP A 113 -4.86 13.65 -13.29
N LEU A 114 -3.90 14.27 -12.57
CA LEU A 114 -4.11 14.67 -11.18
C LEU A 114 -5.17 15.77 -11.02
N GLU A 115 -5.25 16.73 -11.94
CA GLU A 115 -6.26 17.80 -11.90
C GLU A 115 -7.69 17.23 -12.08
N GLU A 116 -7.87 16.26 -12.98
CA GLU A 116 -9.15 15.57 -13.16
C GLU A 116 -9.52 14.72 -11.92
N VAL A 117 -8.56 13.96 -11.40
CA VAL A 117 -8.77 13.12 -10.22
C VAL A 117 -9.05 13.95 -8.96
N LYS A 118 -8.43 15.13 -8.83
CA LYS A 118 -8.62 16.03 -7.70
C LYS A 118 -10.08 16.38 -7.45
N ALA A 119 -10.90 16.46 -8.50
CA ALA A 119 -12.33 16.76 -8.38
C ALA A 119 -13.20 15.59 -7.89
N HIS A 120 -12.61 14.40 -7.68
CA HIS A 120 -13.34 13.17 -7.37
C HIS A 120 -12.85 12.51 -6.07
N ASP A 121 -13.75 11.79 -5.39
CA ASP A 121 -13.47 11.05 -4.16
C ASP A 121 -12.80 9.69 -4.45
N LYS A 122 -11.69 9.74 -5.18
CA LYS A 122 -10.89 8.57 -5.58
C LYS A 122 -9.52 8.61 -4.90
N GLY A 123 -9.01 7.45 -4.51
CA GLY A 123 -7.62 7.31 -4.09
C GLY A 123 -6.69 7.08 -5.29
N ILE A 124 -5.40 7.33 -5.08
CA ILE A 124 -4.39 7.39 -6.13
C ILE A 124 -3.29 6.39 -5.81
N LYS A 125 -2.85 5.61 -6.81
CA LYS A 125 -1.63 4.82 -6.77
C LYS A 125 -0.79 5.16 -8.02
N LEU A 126 0.38 5.74 -7.81
CA LEU A 126 1.30 6.12 -8.89
C LEU A 126 2.40 5.08 -9.00
N ASP A 127 2.46 4.33 -10.10
CA ASP A 127 3.42 3.26 -10.33
C ASP A 127 4.59 3.70 -11.21
N PHE A 128 5.74 3.95 -10.57
CA PHE A 128 6.94 4.45 -11.23
C PHE A 128 7.69 3.34 -11.96
N LYS A 129 7.79 3.47 -13.29
CA LYS A 129 8.58 2.56 -14.15
C LYS A 129 9.98 3.08 -14.43
N SER A 130 10.30 4.31 -14.05
CA SER A 130 11.64 4.88 -14.16
C SER A 130 11.96 5.85 -13.03
N LEU A 131 13.22 5.84 -12.58
CA LEU A 131 13.72 6.78 -11.58
C LEU A 131 13.68 8.23 -12.06
N GLU A 132 13.89 8.46 -13.35
CA GLU A 132 13.89 9.81 -13.95
C GLU A 132 12.54 10.52 -13.76
N ALA A 133 11.45 9.77 -13.73
CA ALA A 133 10.12 10.32 -13.54
C ALA A 133 9.78 10.64 -12.07
N VAL A 134 10.50 10.09 -11.09
CA VAL A 134 10.12 10.16 -9.67
C VAL A 134 10.06 11.60 -9.17
N SER A 135 11.22 12.28 -9.07
CA SER A 135 11.27 13.63 -8.50
C SER A 135 10.38 14.64 -9.24
N PRO A 136 10.35 14.69 -10.59
CA PRO A 136 9.44 15.57 -11.31
C PRO A 136 7.97 15.27 -11.03
N SER A 137 7.60 13.99 -10.92
CA SER A 137 6.21 13.61 -10.62
C SER A 137 5.78 13.99 -9.21
N LEU A 138 6.66 13.79 -8.22
CA LEU A 138 6.33 14.16 -6.83
C LEU A 138 6.20 15.69 -6.67
N ALA A 139 6.97 16.48 -7.43
CA ALA A 139 6.80 17.93 -7.48
C ALA A 139 5.46 18.35 -8.11
N VAL A 140 5.03 17.68 -9.19
CA VAL A 140 3.70 17.90 -9.78
C VAL A 140 2.59 17.50 -8.79
N LEU A 141 2.75 16.36 -8.11
CA LEU A 141 1.82 15.87 -7.10
C LEU A 141 1.62 16.88 -5.96
N GLU A 142 2.72 17.39 -5.38
CA GLU A 142 2.68 18.40 -4.32
C GLU A 142 2.02 19.71 -4.80
N GLY A 143 2.30 20.12 -6.04
CA GLY A 143 1.72 21.33 -6.62
C GLY A 143 0.22 21.23 -6.91
N VAL A 144 -0.27 20.06 -7.33
CA VAL A 144 -1.70 19.86 -7.69
C VAL A 144 -2.54 19.48 -6.47
N LEU A 145 -2.06 18.53 -5.66
CA LEU A 145 -2.78 18.01 -4.49
C LEU A 145 -2.26 18.63 -3.19
N THR A 146 -2.60 19.90 -2.99
CA THR A 146 -2.21 20.65 -1.79
C THR A 146 -2.86 20.13 -0.50
N ASP A 147 -4.00 19.43 -0.60
CA ASP A 147 -4.60 18.67 0.49
C ASP A 147 -4.61 17.17 0.15
N LEU A 148 -3.66 16.43 0.73
CA LEU A 148 -3.55 14.99 0.61
C LEU A 148 -4.45 14.26 1.62
N SER A 149 -5.68 14.73 1.83
CA SER A 149 -6.66 14.09 2.73
C SER A 149 -7.18 12.76 2.18
N ARG A 150 -7.02 12.55 0.86
CA ARG A 150 -7.29 11.29 0.17
C ARG A 150 -6.12 10.29 0.26
N PRO A 151 -6.37 8.99 0.03
CA PRO A 151 -5.32 7.98 -0.06
C PRO A 151 -4.42 8.26 -1.27
N VAL A 152 -3.11 8.34 -1.02
CA VAL A 152 -2.08 8.45 -2.06
C VAL A 152 -1.01 7.42 -1.79
N TRP A 153 -0.77 6.58 -2.79
CA TRP A 153 0.15 5.46 -2.77
C TRP A 153 1.22 5.68 -3.85
N ILE A 154 2.47 5.48 -3.50
CA ILE A 154 3.61 5.63 -4.41
C ILE A 154 4.27 4.27 -4.57
N ASN A 155 4.17 3.71 -5.77
CA ASN A 155 4.58 2.36 -6.10
C ASN A 155 5.89 2.34 -6.90
N ALA A 156 6.76 1.38 -6.58
CA ALA A 156 7.88 1.01 -7.43
C ALA A 156 8.37 -0.39 -7.10
N ASP A 157 8.84 -1.11 -8.13
CA ASP A 157 9.64 -2.32 -7.95
C ASP A 157 11.10 -1.94 -7.68
N ILE A 158 11.54 -2.12 -6.43
CA ILE A 158 12.87 -1.70 -5.96
C ILE A 158 13.82 -2.87 -5.72
N LEU A 159 13.32 -4.10 -5.73
CA LEU A 159 14.12 -5.31 -5.60
C LEU A 159 13.86 -6.29 -6.74
N SER A 160 14.80 -7.19 -7.00
CA SER A 160 14.56 -8.31 -7.90
C SER A 160 13.77 -9.40 -7.18
N GLY A 161 12.73 -9.90 -7.82
CA GLY A 161 11.86 -10.95 -7.28
C GLY A 161 11.83 -12.20 -8.14
N PRO A 162 10.88 -13.11 -7.84
CA PRO A 162 10.83 -14.40 -8.51
C PRO A 162 10.54 -14.24 -9.99
N GLY A 163 11.39 -14.85 -10.83
CA GLY A 163 11.28 -14.81 -12.29
C GLY A 163 11.47 -13.42 -12.93
N GLY A 164 11.71 -12.37 -12.14
CA GLY A 164 11.82 -10.99 -12.63
C GLY A 164 12.99 -10.80 -13.58
N GLN A 165 12.72 -10.24 -14.77
CA GLN A 165 13.75 -9.92 -15.77
C GLN A 165 14.01 -8.41 -15.88
N ALA A 166 13.04 -7.59 -15.46
CA ALA A 166 13.19 -6.15 -15.44
C ALA A 166 14.20 -5.75 -14.36
N ARG A 167 15.00 -4.71 -14.65
CA ARG A 167 15.89 -4.11 -13.68
C ARG A 167 15.04 -3.30 -12.69
N PRO A 168 15.13 -3.57 -11.37
CA PRO A 168 14.42 -2.77 -10.37
C PRO A 168 14.97 -1.33 -10.33
N LEU A 169 14.14 -0.42 -9.84
CA LEU A 169 14.55 0.93 -9.50
C LEU A 169 15.52 0.87 -8.31
N GLU A 170 16.50 1.75 -8.27
CA GLU A 170 17.47 1.78 -7.17
C GLU A 170 16.76 2.20 -5.86
N PRO A 171 16.79 1.36 -4.81
CA PRO A 171 16.01 1.59 -3.59
C PRO A 171 16.30 2.93 -2.91
N GLN A 172 17.58 3.28 -2.74
CA GLN A 172 17.95 4.45 -1.97
C GLN A 172 17.54 5.74 -2.68
N ALA A 173 17.71 5.82 -4.00
CA ALA A 173 17.29 6.94 -4.82
C ALA A 173 15.77 7.12 -4.78
N PHE A 174 15.00 6.04 -4.94
CA PHE A 174 13.54 6.08 -4.87
C PHE A 174 13.05 6.57 -3.50
N LEU A 175 13.54 5.95 -2.42
CA LEU A 175 13.13 6.31 -1.05
C LEU A 175 13.57 7.72 -0.66
N SER A 176 14.76 8.15 -1.10
CA SER A 176 15.25 9.52 -0.84
C SER A 176 14.34 10.55 -1.51
N ALA A 177 13.89 10.31 -2.76
CA ALA A 177 12.95 11.19 -3.44
C ALA A 177 11.57 11.20 -2.76
N ALA A 178 11.10 10.05 -2.27
CA ALA A 178 9.81 9.93 -1.59
C ALA A 178 9.75 10.63 -0.22
N THR A 179 10.89 11.03 0.36
CA THR A 179 10.93 11.73 1.67
C THR A 179 10.19 13.07 1.70
N ILE A 180 9.95 13.68 0.54
CA ILE A 180 9.19 14.94 0.45
C ILE A 180 7.70 14.75 0.76
N LEU A 181 7.22 13.50 0.72
CA LEU A 181 5.81 13.18 0.85
C LEU A 181 5.38 13.15 2.32
N PRO A 182 4.09 13.43 2.62
CA PRO A 182 3.60 13.35 3.99
C PRO A 182 3.79 11.95 4.59
N PRO A 183 3.98 11.85 5.92
CA PRO A 183 4.15 10.57 6.61
C PRO A 183 3.01 9.56 6.42
N ARG A 184 1.82 10.03 6.01
CA ARG A 184 0.62 9.20 5.76
C ARG A 184 0.58 8.58 4.36
N THR A 185 1.42 9.03 3.43
CA THR A 185 1.51 8.43 2.09
C THR A 185 1.96 6.99 2.22
N VAL A 186 1.26 6.07 1.55
CA VAL A 186 1.63 4.65 1.53
C VAL A 186 2.73 4.44 0.49
N LEU A 187 3.82 3.78 0.88
CA LEU A 187 4.84 3.33 -0.08
C LEU A 187 4.51 1.89 -0.48
N SER A 188 4.29 1.66 -1.77
CA SER A 188 4.02 0.34 -2.34
C SER A 188 5.32 -0.20 -2.94
N LEU A 189 6.08 -0.93 -2.13
CA LEU A 189 7.47 -1.30 -2.44
C LEU A 189 7.55 -2.75 -2.90
N GLY A 190 7.76 -2.94 -4.19
CA GLY A 190 7.63 -4.22 -4.87
C GLY A 190 8.95 -4.87 -5.24
N TRP A 191 8.79 -6.04 -5.83
CA TRP A 191 9.84 -6.74 -6.55
C TRP A 191 9.47 -6.87 -8.01
N THR A 192 10.46 -6.78 -8.90
CA THR A 192 10.25 -7.19 -10.28
C THR A 192 9.93 -8.69 -10.32
N THR A 193 8.89 -9.09 -11.04
CA THR A 193 8.47 -10.50 -11.08
C THR A 193 8.24 -10.99 -12.51
N GLY A 194 8.39 -12.30 -12.68
CA GLY A 194 8.05 -13.00 -13.91
C GLY A 194 7.20 -14.21 -13.59
N TRP A 195 6.31 -14.54 -14.52
CA TRP A 195 5.52 -15.75 -14.46
C TRP A 195 5.45 -16.37 -15.86
N THR A 196 5.59 -17.69 -15.95
CA THR A 196 5.53 -18.44 -17.20
C THR A 196 4.48 -19.54 -17.10
N ALA A 197 3.60 -19.64 -18.09
CA ALA A 197 2.54 -20.64 -18.11
C ALA A 197 3.10 -22.06 -18.25
N GLY A 198 2.54 -23.01 -17.49
CA GLY A 198 2.92 -24.42 -17.57
C GLY A 198 4.29 -24.76 -16.95
N THR A 199 4.93 -23.83 -16.25
CA THR A 199 6.17 -24.07 -15.51
C THR A 199 5.94 -24.00 -14.01
N ASP A 200 6.84 -24.60 -13.24
CA ASP A 200 6.92 -24.35 -11.81
C ASP A 200 7.52 -22.96 -11.59
N ASN A 201 6.71 -22.03 -11.07
CA ASN A 201 7.13 -20.65 -10.84
C ASN A 201 7.51 -20.50 -9.36
N PRO A 202 8.75 -20.12 -9.04
CA PRO A 202 9.15 -19.92 -7.65
C PRO A 202 8.37 -18.75 -7.05
N GLY A 203 8.06 -18.85 -5.76
CA GLY A 203 7.56 -17.73 -4.98
C GLY A 203 8.68 -16.84 -4.45
N TYR A 204 8.28 -15.79 -3.73
CA TYR A 204 9.14 -15.00 -2.85
C TYR A 204 9.79 -15.89 -1.78
N ASP A 205 11.13 -15.90 -1.76
CA ASP A 205 11.92 -16.67 -0.80
C ASP A 205 12.34 -15.84 0.42
N TRP A 206 13.11 -16.46 1.32
CA TRP A 206 13.59 -15.81 2.54
C TRP A 206 14.56 -14.66 2.27
N GLU A 207 15.43 -14.78 1.26
CA GLU A 207 16.38 -13.73 0.92
C GLU A 207 15.63 -12.49 0.42
N MET A 208 14.61 -12.68 -0.41
CA MET A 208 13.77 -11.61 -0.95
C MET A 208 13.02 -10.84 0.15
N VAL A 209 12.38 -11.54 1.10
CA VAL A 209 11.63 -10.86 2.18
C VAL A 209 12.54 -10.24 3.24
N HIS A 210 13.70 -10.83 3.52
CA HIS A 210 14.70 -10.21 4.41
C HIS A 210 15.28 -8.94 3.80
N GLY A 211 15.62 -8.95 2.50
CA GLY A 211 16.11 -7.76 1.81
C GLY A 211 15.09 -6.62 1.80
N MET A 212 13.80 -6.94 1.62
CA MET A 212 12.73 -5.95 1.71
C MET A 212 12.55 -5.41 3.13
N GLU A 213 12.60 -6.27 4.16
CA GLU A 213 12.53 -5.84 5.57
C GLU A 213 13.67 -4.88 5.91
N GLU A 214 14.90 -5.22 5.51
CA GLU A 214 16.09 -4.42 5.81
C GLU A 214 15.95 -2.98 5.29
N ILE A 215 15.45 -2.83 4.06
CA ILE A 215 15.14 -1.54 3.45
C ILE A 215 14.02 -0.84 4.23
N CYS A 216 12.92 -1.53 4.48
CA CYS A 216 11.69 -0.93 5.01
C CYS A 216 11.75 -0.59 6.51
N ARG A 217 12.68 -1.19 7.27
CA ARG A 217 12.75 -0.98 8.73
C ARG A 217 12.96 0.48 9.13
N THR A 218 13.64 1.25 8.28
CA THR A 218 13.95 2.67 8.53
C THR A 218 12.90 3.62 7.95
N VAL A 219 12.05 3.13 7.05
CA VAL A 219 10.95 3.86 6.45
C VAL A 219 9.89 4.11 7.52
N LYS A 220 9.38 5.34 7.61
CA LYS A 220 8.36 5.74 8.61
C LYS A 220 6.92 5.63 8.08
N ASN A 221 6.75 5.78 6.77
CA ASN A 221 5.48 5.66 6.06
C ASN A 221 4.83 4.29 6.26
N PRO A 222 3.50 4.15 6.15
CA PRO A 222 2.89 2.85 5.88
C PRO A 222 3.52 2.22 4.63
N VAL A 223 3.71 0.90 4.66
CA VAL A 223 4.31 0.18 3.52
C VAL A 223 3.37 -0.95 3.13
N THR A 224 3.06 -1.04 1.84
CA THR A 224 2.43 -2.23 1.28
C THR A 224 3.40 -2.93 0.36
N PHE A 225 3.37 -4.26 0.34
CA PHE A 225 4.20 -5.06 -0.56
C PHE A 225 3.33 -5.59 -1.70
N PRO A 226 3.46 -5.06 -2.93
CA PRO A 226 2.76 -5.59 -4.08
C PRO A 226 3.33 -6.98 -4.42
N VAL A 227 2.47 -7.99 -4.31
CA VAL A 227 2.81 -9.39 -4.52
C VAL A 227 1.94 -9.99 -5.62
N ARG A 228 2.56 -10.74 -6.53
CA ARG A 228 1.86 -11.32 -7.68
C ARG A 228 1.06 -12.53 -7.25
N ALA A 229 -0.24 -12.55 -7.55
CA ALA A 229 -1.18 -13.60 -7.15
C ALA A 229 -0.69 -15.01 -7.51
N ALA A 230 -0.16 -15.18 -8.72
CA ALA A 230 0.32 -16.46 -9.24
C ALA A 230 1.53 -17.05 -8.49
N LEU A 231 2.17 -16.30 -7.59
CA LEU A 231 3.36 -16.70 -6.85
C LEU A 231 3.09 -16.92 -5.35
N LEU A 232 1.85 -16.69 -4.88
CA LEU A 232 1.54 -16.67 -3.46
C LEU A 232 1.54 -18.05 -2.81
N ALA A 233 1.17 -19.09 -3.56
CA ALA A 233 1.06 -20.45 -3.03
C ALA A 233 2.39 -20.95 -2.44
N GLN A 234 3.51 -20.48 -2.98
CA GLN A 234 4.87 -20.88 -2.59
C GLN A 234 5.45 -20.01 -1.46
N SER A 235 4.79 -18.93 -1.06
CA SER A 235 5.41 -17.83 -0.28
C SER A 235 4.73 -17.48 1.03
N PHE A 236 3.72 -18.24 1.44
CA PHE A 236 2.94 -17.89 2.63
C PHE A 236 3.81 -17.72 3.91
N PRO A 237 4.73 -18.65 4.26
CA PRO A 237 5.59 -18.47 5.43
C PRO A 237 6.42 -17.18 5.40
N GLN A 238 6.98 -16.84 4.24
CA GLN A 238 7.85 -15.69 4.02
C GLN A 238 7.07 -14.37 4.10
N LEU A 239 5.95 -14.27 3.40
CA LEU A 239 5.12 -13.07 3.38
C LEU A 239 4.42 -12.85 4.71
N ARG A 240 3.98 -13.92 5.39
CA ARG A 240 3.47 -13.82 6.76
C ARG A 240 4.54 -13.30 7.71
N TRP A 241 5.76 -13.83 7.64
CA TRP A 241 6.86 -13.35 8.47
C TRP A 241 7.12 -11.86 8.20
N LEU A 242 7.13 -11.43 6.94
CA LEU A 242 7.36 -10.03 6.57
C LEU A 242 6.30 -9.12 7.21
N LEU A 243 5.02 -9.47 7.13
CA LEU A 243 3.94 -8.69 7.76
C LEU A 243 4.04 -8.61 9.29
N GLN A 244 4.65 -9.60 9.95
CA GLN A 244 4.84 -9.60 11.41
C GLN A 244 5.92 -8.61 11.87
N GLN A 245 6.75 -8.08 10.96
CA GLN A 245 7.85 -7.18 11.32
C GLN A 245 7.37 -5.77 11.68
N SER A 246 6.17 -5.37 11.22
CA SER A 246 5.60 -4.07 11.58
C SER A 246 4.09 -4.00 11.37
N ASP A 247 3.37 -3.36 12.29
CA ASP A 247 1.95 -3.04 12.13
C ASP A 247 1.67 -2.06 10.98
N ARG A 248 2.71 -1.43 10.42
CA ARG A 248 2.62 -0.56 9.25
C ARG A 248 2.60 -1.33 7.93
N TYR A 249 2.88 -2.63 7.95
CA TYR A 249 3.03 -3.44 6.76
C TYR A 249 1.71 -4.09 6.33
N THR A 250 1.43 -4.05 5.04
CA THR A 250 0.30 -4.69 4.35
C THR A 250 0.78 -5.40 3.08
N LEU A 251 -0.08 -6.20 2.46
CA LEU A 251 0.12 -6.75 1.11
C LEU A 251 -0.86 -6.12 0.14
N THR A 252 -0.41 -5.96 -1.11
CA THR A 252 -1.29 -5.68 -2.25
C THR A 252 -1.15 -6.81 -3.25
N VAL A 253 -2.15 -7.68 -3.34
CA VAL A 253 -2.14 -8.78 -4.31
C VAL A 253 -2.52 -8.23 -5.67
N TRP A 254 -1.70 -8.47 -6.70
CA TRP A 254 -1.97 -8.04 -8.08
C TRP A 254 -1.80 -9.18 -9.08
N THR A 255 -2.34 -8.99 -10.29
CA THR A 255 -2.30 -9.98 -11.37
C THR A 255 -1.81 -9.39 -12.68
N GLY A 256 -0.87 -10.07 -13.34
CA GLY A 256 -0.57 -9.83 -14.75
C GLY A 256 -1.67 -10.36 -15.66
N GLN A 257 -1.77 -9.81 -16.88
CA GLN A 257 -2.82 -10.14 -17.86
C GLN A 257 -2.93 -11.64 -18.18
N ASN A 258 -1.82 -12.37 -18.14
CA ASN A 258 -1.76 -13.79 -18.50
C ASN A 258 -1.56 -14.71 -17.30
N ASP A 259 -1.60 -14.15 -16.09
CA ASP A 259 -1.38 -14.92 -14.87
C ASP A 259 -2.50 -15.93 -14.67
N SER A 260 -2.15 -17.11 -14.16
CA SER A 260 -3.11 -18.09 -13.66
C SER A 260 -2.85 -18.32 -12.18
N TYR A 261 -3.92 -18.30 -11.40
CA TYR A 261 -3.91 -18.54 -9.96
C TYR A 261 -5.22 -19.20 -9.54
N THR A 262 -5.23 -19.89 -8.41
CA THR A 262 -6.45 -20.47 -7.86
C THR A 262 -6.86 -19.75 -6.59
N LEU A 263 -8.17 -19.64 -6.34
CA LEU A 263 -8.65 -19.03 -5.09
C LEU A 263 -8.20 -19.79 -3.84
N GLN A 264 -7.86 -21.07 -4.00
CA GLN A 264 -7.33 -21.93 -2.93
C GLN A 264 -5.98 -21.40 -2.43
N ASP A 265 -5.17 -20.81 -3.31
CA ASP A 265 -3.84 -20.28 -2.98
C ASP A 265 -3.91 -19.10 -1.99
N PHE A 266 -5.07 -18.42 -1.92
CA PHE A 266 -5.30 -17.33 -0.97
C PHE A 266 -5.80 -17.80 0.41
N LEU A 267 -6.19 -19.06 0.58
CA LEU A 267 -6.83 -19.50 1.84
C LEU A 267 -5.95 -19.29 3.07
N PRO A 268 -4.64 -19.65 3.08
CA PRO A 268 -3.80 -19.41 4.25
C PRO A 268 -3.75 -17.93 4.63
N TYR A 269 -3.66 -17.05 3.62
CA TYR A 269 -3.67 -15.61 3.81
C TYR A 269 -4.99 -15.12 4.41
N LYS A 270 -6.13 -15.57 3.89
CA LYS A 270 -7.46 -15.18 4.41
C LYS A 270 -7.74 -15.72 5.80
N GLN A 271 -7.14 -16.83 6.19
CA GLN A 271 -7.37 -17.47 7.49
C GLN A 271 -6.46 -16.92 8.59
N GLU A 272 -5.22 -16.53 8.26
CA GLU A 272 -4.21 -16.20 9.26
C GLU A 272 -3.79 -14.73 9.28
N ILE A 273 -4.12 -13.96 8.24
CA ILE A 273 -3.82 -12.54 8.16
C ILE A 273 -5.10 -11.72 8.35
N ASP A 274 -5.01 -10.65 9.15
CA ASP A 274 -6.12 -9.73 9.38
C ASP A 274 -6.64 -9.15 8.06
N SER A 275 -7.96 -9.11 7.90
CA SER A 275 -8.61 -8.67 6.65
C SER A 275 -8.28 -7.22 6.27
N SER A 276 -7.84 -6.39 7.22
CA SER A 276 -7.40 -5.01 6.93
C SER A 276 -5.98 -4.92 6.35
N LYS A 277 -5.27 -6.03 6.20
CA LYS A 277 -3.86 -6.07 5.81
C LYS A 277 -3.61 -6.54 4.37
N ILE A 278 -4.62 -6.99 3.65
CA ILE A 278 -4.45 -7.53 2.29
C ILE A 278 -5.43 -6.84 1.33
N TYR A 279 -4.88 -6.00 0.47
CA TYR A 279 -5.58 -5.40 -0.66
C TYR A 279 -5.51 -6.31 -1.88
N TYR A 280 -6.52 -6.26 -2.73
CA TYR A 280 -6.62 -7.08 -3.95
C TYR A 280 -6.80 -6.16 -5.17
N ASP A 281 -5.68 -5.77 -5.77
CA ASP A 281 -5.57 -5.02 -7.03
C ASP A 281 -5.57 -6.01 -8.20
N LEU A 282 -6.69 -6.72 -8.35
CA LEU A 282 -6.86 -7.76 -9.36
C LEU A 282 -7.50 -7.14 -10.59
N SER A 283 -6.96 -7.47 -11.77
CA SER A 283 -7.59 -7.10 -13.03
C SER A 283 -8.96 -7.78 -13.14
N ASP A 284 -9.97 -7.05 -13.61
CA ASP A 284 -11.26 -7.64 -13.95
C ASP A 284 -11.04 -8.78 -14.95
N CYS A 285 -11.39 -10.00 -14.54
CA CYS A 285 -11.27 -11.23 -15.33
C CYS A 285 -12.40 -11.33 -16.35
#